data_AF-A0A945ZHN9-F1
#
_entry.id   AF-A0A945ZHN9-F1
#
_cell.length_a   1.000
_cell.length_b   1.000
_cell.length_c   1.000
_cell.angle_alpha   90.00
_cell.angle_beta   90.00
_cell.angle_gamma   90.00
#
_symmetry.space_group_name_H-M   'P 1'
#
loop_
_entity.id
_entity.type
_entity.pdbx_description
1 polymer ?
#
loop_
_entity_poly.entity_id
_entity_poly.type
_entity_poly.pdbx_seq_one_letter_code
_entity_poly.pdbx_strand_id
1 'polypeptide(L)'
;LALNKDWGTTTLFVLPGFRERTFPGDDARLRGSLPISDDVTYDAGAEAYHVDFAIRWAHSIGDFDIGLSHFHGTSREPRFRVSSGETELVPHYDLIDQTGFDLQYTKDAWLLKFEAIGRAGHGQYFPASVAGVEYTLFQIFESDADLGLLAEYLYDGRDDSADAPGTPFQDDIFLGARLALNDEQDTSLLAGVIVDRVEGSTLATVEAERRLGQDWRLAVEARMFIGIDRADVLHGLRRDDVLTVRLSRFF
;
A
#
# COMPACT_ATOMS: atom_id res chain seq x y z
N LEU A 1 3.93 -7.79 23.31
CA LEU A 1 3.73 -9.11 23.96
C LEU A 1 3.15 -10.06 22.92
N ALA A 2 3.59 -11.32 22.85
CA ALA A 2 3.01 -12.33 21.95
C ALA A 2 2.65 -13.61 22.75
N LEU A 3 1.47 -14.15 22.50
CA LEU A 3 0.92 -15.36 23.12
C LEU A 3 0.63 -16.39 22.03
N ASN A 4 1.36 -17.50 22.02
CA ASN A 4 1.19 -18.58 21.06
C ASN A 4 0.36 -19.70 21.68
N LYS A 5 -0.69 -20.15 20.99
CA LYS A 5 -1.58 -21.25 21.38
C LYS A 5 -2.00 -22.05 20.15
N ASP A 6 -2.63 -23.21 20.38
CA ASP A 6 -3.13 -24.08 19.31
C ASP A 6 -4.24 -23.42 18.47
N TRP A 7 -4.89 -22.39 19.01
CA TRP A 7 -5.89 -21.58 18.31
C TRP A 7 -5.27 -20.38 17.58
N GLY A 8 -3.94 -20.26 17.52
CA GLY A 8 -3.21 -19.20 16.84
C GLY A 8 -2.36 -18.33 17.78
N THR A 9 -1.82 -17.26 17.21
CA THR A 9 -0.93 -16.31 17.87
C THR A 9 -1.65 -14.99 18.10
N THR A 10 -1.67 -14.52 19.34
CA THR A 10 -2.16 -13.18 19.71
C THR A 10 -1.00 -12.28 20.10
N THR A 11 -0.88 -11.14 19.44
CA THR A 11 0.14 -10.13 19.70
C THR A 11 -0.51 -8.83 20.14
N LEU A 12 0.00 -8.26 21.24
CA LEU A 12 -0.38 -6.95 21.78
C LEU A 12 0.79 -5.98 21.68
N PHE A 13 0.51 -4.77 21.22
CA PHE A 13 1.43 -3.65 21.10
C PHE A 13 0.96 -2.48 21.95
N VAL A 14 1.92 -1.83 22.59
CA VAL A 14 1.77 -0.53 23.24
C VAL A 14 2.80 0.38 22.59
N LEU A 15 2.35 1.53 22.11
CA LEU A 15 3.11 2.43 21.26
C LEU A 15 3.16 3.80 21.96
N PRO A 16 4.17 4.07 22.81
CA PRO A 16 4.19 5.24 23.68
C PRO A 16 4.58 6.55 22.97
N GLY A 17 4.81 6.50 21.65
CA GLY A 17 5.20 7.66 20.88
C GLY A 17 4.89 7.47 19.40
N PHE A 18 4.38 8.53 18.80
CA PHE A 18 4.10 8.61 17.38
C PHE A 18 5.31 9.16 16.63
N ARG A 19 5.54 8.63 15.43
CA ARG A 19 6.54 9.16 14.50
C ARG A 19 5.81 9.68 13.28
N GLU A 20 5.94 10.98 13.07
CA GLU A 20 5.42 11.70 11.92
C GLU A 20 5.94 11.11 10.60
N ARG A 21 5.09 11.17 9.58
CA ARG A 21 5.45 10.78 8.23
C ARG A 21 6.42 11.81 7.64
N THR A 22 7.48 11.32 7.03
CA THR A 22 8.36 12.16 6.22
C THR A 22 7.73 12.40 4.85
N PHE A 23 7.64 13.66 4.45
CA PHE A 23 7.10 14.07 3.16
C PHE A 23 8.20 14.46 2.16
N PRO A 24 7.91 14.41 0.85
CA PRO A 24 8.83 14.94 -0.16
C PRO A 24 9.13 16.42 0.11
N GLY A 25 10.40 16.81 0.04
CA GLY A 25 10.79 18.22 0.17
C GLY A 25 10.37 19.06 -1.06
N ASP A 26 10.54 20.37 -0.97
CA ASP A 26 10.05 21.33 -1.97
C ASP A 26 10.62 21.15 -3.38
N ASP A 27 11.84 20.60 -3.48
CA ASP A 27 12.51 20.32 -4.75
C ASP A 27 12.36 18.85 -5.18
N ALA A 28 11.60 18.04 -4.44
CA ALA A 28 11.40 16.63 -4.76
C ALA A 28 10.43 16.45 -5.94
N ARG A 29 10.67 15.41 -6.76
CA ARG A 29 9.67 14.92 -7.71
C ARG A 29 8.55 14.19 -6.97
N LEU A 30 7.41 13.99 -7.64
CA LEU A 30 6.25 13.29 -7.11
C LEU A 30 5.65 13.95 -5.86
N ARG A 31 5.51 15.28 -5.89
CA ARG A 31 4.88 16.05 -4.82
C ARG A 31 3.64 16.80 -5.30
N GLY A 32 2.80 17.18 -4.34
CA GLY A 32 1.68 18.09 -4.57
C GLY A 32 2.15 19.51 -4.92
N SER A 33 1.22 20.35 -5.39
CA SER A 33 1.51 21.74 -5.79
C SER A 33 2.00 22.60 -4.62
N LEU A 34 1.42 22.41 -3.43
CA LEU A 34 1.80 23.12 -2.22
C LEU A 34 2.83 22.31 -1.41
N PRO A 35 3.84 22.98 -0.82
CA PRO A 35 4.72 22.37 0.18
C PRO A 35 3.93 21.91 1.41
N ILE A 36 4.50 20.94 2.13
CA ILE A 36 3.92 20.40 3.37
C ILE A 36 4.69 21.02 4.54
N SER A 37 3.94 21.62 5.46
CA SER A 37 4.49 22.31 6.62
C SER A 37 5.08 21.33 7.65
N ASP A 38 6.15 21.75 8.32
CA ASP A 38 6.69 21.06 9.50
C ASP A 38 5.85 21.31 10.75
N ASP A 39 4.96 22.32 10.73
CA ASP A 39 4.04 22.63 11.82
C ASP A 39 2.88 21.63 11.82
N VAL A 40 3.06 20.46 12.43
CA VAL A 40 2.03 19.42 12.50
C VAL A 40 1.03 19.65 13.64
N THR A 41 -0.17 19.08 13.49
CA THR A 41 -1.20 19.09 14.54
C THR A 41 -1.76 17.69 14.80
N TYR A 42 -2.33 17.50 16.00
CA TYR A 42 -2.85 16.22 16.45
C TYR A 42 -4.26 16.37 17.00
N ASP A 43 -5.06 15.32 16.89
CA ASP A 43 -6.34 15.21 17.60
C ASP A 43 -6.10 14.85 19.09
N ALA A 44 -5.10 14.02 19.36
CA ALA A 44 -4.69 13.68 20.71
C ALA A 44 -4.08 14.87 21.46
N GLY A 45 -4.58 15.16 22.66
CA GLY A 45 -4.04 16.24 23.51
C GLY A 45 -2.62 16.00 24.04
N ALA A 46 -2.14 14.76 24.02
CA ALA A 46 -0.74 14.41 24.31
C ALA A 46 0.15 14.45 23.05
N GLU A 47 -0.39 14.86 21.91
CA GLU A 47 0.30 14.99 20.63
C GLU A 47 1.08 13.71 20.27
N ALA A 48 2.34 13.86 19.86
CA ALA A 48 3.22 12.74 19.52
C ALA A 48 3.52 11.79 20.70
N TYR A 49 3.16 12.14 21.94
CA TYR A 49 3.34 11.30 23.13
C TYR A 49 2.06 10.55 23.54
N HIS A 50 1.00 10.60 22.73
CA HIS A 50 -0.16 9.74 22.94
C HIS A 50 0.25 8.25 22.91
N VAL A 51 -0.31 7.46 23.82
CA VAL A 51 -0.02 6.03 23.91
C VAL A 51 -1.05 5.28 23.08
N ASP A 52 -0.62 4.73 21.94
CA ASP A 52 -1.48 3.96 21.05
C ASP A 52 -1.43 2.46 21.39
N PHE A 53 -2.46 1.73 20.96
CA PHE A 53 -2.61 0.30 21.21
C PHE A 53 -2.95 -0.45 19.93
N ALA A 54 -2.37 -1.64 19.79
CA ALA A 54 -2.76 -2.55 18.72
C ALA A 54 -2.82 -3.99 19.23
N ILE A 55 -3.78 -4.74 18.73
CA ILE A 55 -3.89 -6.18 18.94
C ILE A 55 -4.04 -6.88 17.59
N ARG A 56 -3.38 -8.03 17.43
CA ARG A 56 -3.54 -8.90 16.27
C ARG A 56 -3.67 -10.35 16.73
N TRP A 57 -4.62 -11.06 16.16
CA TRP A 57 -4.67 -12.51 16.17
C TRP A 57 -4.37 -13.04 14.77
N ALA A 58 -3.61 -14.12 14.67
CA ALA A 58 -3.34 -14.80 13.40
C ALA A 58 -3.29 -16.32 13.58
N HIS A 59 -3.77 -17.07 12.59
CA HIS A 59 -3.77 -18.52 12.60
C HIS A 59 -3.74 -19.08 11.18
N SER A 60 -2.89 -20.08 10.95
CA SER A 60 -2.88 -20.90 9.74
C SER A 60 -3.63 -22.22 9.97
N ILE A 61 -4.64 -22.49 9.16
CA ILE A 61 -5.47 -23.70 9.23
C ILE A 61 -5.53 -24.35 7.85
N GLY A 62 -4.75 -25.42 7.66
CA GLY A 62 -4.63 -26.07 6.35
C GLY A 62 -4.01 -25.12 5.33
N ASP A 63 -4.72 -24.91 4.22
CA ASP A 63 -4.31 -24.03 3.12
C ASP A 63 -4.65 -22.53 3.37
N PHE A 64 -5.23 -22.21 4.53
CA PHE A 64 -5.68 -20.85 4.88
C PHE A 64 -4.76 -20.20 5.92
N ASP A 65 -4.39 -18.94 5.69
CA ASP A 65 -3.86 -18.03 6.70
C ASP A 65 -4.91 -16.96 7.00
N ILE A 66 -5.21 -16.75 8.28
CA ILE A 66 -6.25 -15.82 8.73
C ILE A 66 -5.65 -14.84 9.74
N GLY A 67 -5.97 -13.57 9.60
CA GLY A 67 -5.62 -12.52 10.54
C GLY A 67 -6.82 -11.65 10.91
N LEU A 68 -6.87 -11.26 12.17
CA LEU A 68 -7.76 -10.23 12.69
C LEU A 68 -6.92 -9.23 13.47
N SER A 69 -7.17 -7.94 13.27
CA SER A 69 -6.46 -6.89 14.00
C SER A 69 -7.38 -5.78 14.46
N HIS A 70 -6.97 -5.09 15.51
CA HIS A 70 -7.61 -3.85 15.93
C HIS A 70 -6.53 -2.86 16.40
N PHE A 71 -6.61 -1.63 15.92
CA PHE A 71 -5.74 -0.52 16.27
C PHE A 71 -6.56 0.64 16.79
N HIS A 72 -6.16 1.18 17.94
CA HIS A 72 -6.67 2.42 18.50
C HIS A 72 -5.48 3.35 18.71
N GLY A 73 -5.46 4.50 18.02
CA GLY A 73 -4.35 5.43 18.15
C GLY A 73 -4.22 6.44 17.02
N THR A 74 -3.07 7.09 16.97
CA THR A 74 -2.77 8.15 16.00
C THR A 74 -2.64 7.58 14.59
N SER A 75 -3.47 8.05 13.65
CA SER A 75 -3.45 7.67 12.25
C SER A 75 -2.09 7.95 11.61
N ARG A 76 -1.63 7.07 10.71
CA ARG A 76 -0.41 7.30 9.89
C ARG A 76 -0.71 7.95 8.54
N GLU A 77 -1.99 8.20 8.27
CA GLU A 77 -2.50 8.91 7.11
C GLU A 77 -3.04 10.26 7.59
N PRO A 78 -2.24 11.34 7.61
CA PRO A 78 -2.73 12.64 8.04
C PRO A 78 -3.67 13.24 7.01
N ARG A 79 -4.60 14.04 7.49
CA ARG A 79 -5.34 14.99 6.66
C ARG A 79 -4.51 16.24 6.46
N PHE A 80 -4.78 16.96 5.37
CA PHE A 80 -4.07 18.20 5.07
C PHE A 80 -5.03 19.38 5.15
N ARG A 81 -4.67 20.37 5.98
CA ARG A 81 -5.36 21.65 6.05
C ARG A 81 -4.55 22.70 5.32
N VAL A 82 -5.20 23.53 4.52
CA VAL A 82 -4.52 24.66 3.88
C VAL A 82 -4.24 25.73 4.94
N SER A 83 -2.99 26.17 5.04
CA SER A 83 -2.58 27.27 5.92
C SER A 83 -3.33 28.57 5.60
N SER A 84 -3.46 29.49 6.57
CA SER A 84 -4.21 30.75 6.38
C SER A 84 -3.66 31.66 5.28
N GLY A 85 -2.39 31.47 4.88
CA GLY A 85 -1.77 32.18 3.75
C GLY A 85 -1.89 31.45 2.40
N GLU A 86 -2.50 30.25 2.37
CA GLU A 86 -2.62 29.37 1.21
C GLU A 86 -1.28 28.97 0.57
N THR A 87 -0.20 29.00 1.36
CA THR A 87 1.16 28.70 0.90
C THR A 87 1.60 27.28 1.18
N GLU A 88 1.03 26.64 2.21
CA GLU A 88 1.44 25.34 2.74
C GLU A 88 0.24 24.47 3.13
N LEU A 89 0.45 23.15 3.09
CA LEU A 89 -0.42 22.13 3.65
C LEU A 89 0.07 21.71 5.03
N VAL A 90 -0.75 21.92 6.05
CA VAL A 90 -0.50 21.60 7.45
C VAL A 90 -1.03 20.19 7.74
N PRO A 91 -0.16 19.21 8.07
CA PRO A 91 -0.61 17.87 8.44
C PRO A 91 -1.40 17.88 9.75
N HIS A 92 -2.51 17.15 9.78
CA HIS A 92 -3.29 16.87 10.97
C HIS A 92 -3.44 15.36 11.16
N TYR A 93 -2.97 14.85 12.29
CA TYR A 93 -3.05 13.44 12.63
C TYR A 93 -4.25 13.16 13.54
N ASP A 94 -5.24 12.46 12.99
CA ASP A 94 -6.46 12.09 13.72
C ASP A 94 -6.26 10.85 14.58
N LEU A 95 -7.02 10.72 15.67
CA LEU A 95 -7.17 9.46 16.40
C LEU A 95 -8.17 8.57 15.68
N ILE A 96 -7.81 7.30 15.49
CA ILE A 96 -8.64 6.34 14.77
C ILE A 96 -8.85 5.05 15.56
N ASP A 97 -9.99 4.42 15.28
CA ASP A 97 -10.26 3.02 15.59
C ASP A 97 -10.35 2.25 14.28
N GLN A 98 -9.47 1.27 14.09
CA GLN A 98 -9.42 0.46 12.88
C GLN A 98 -9.48 -1.02 13.24
N THR A 99 -10.48 -1.72 12.73
CA THR A 99 -10.52 -3.18 12.75
C THR A 99 -10.13 -3.72 11.38
N GLY A 100 -9.21 -4.67 11.34
CA GLY A 100 -8.73 -5.30 10.12
C GLY A 100 -8.99 -6.80 10.09
N PHE A 101 -9.17 -7.33 8.89
CA PHE A 101 -9.24 -8.75 8.58
C PHE A 101 -8.38 -9.04 7.36
N ASP A 102 -7.63 -10.12 7.41
CA ASP A 102 -6.85 -10.63 6.29
C ASP A 102 -7.02 -12.13 6.15
N LEU A 103 -7.10 -12.60 4.91
CA LEU A 103 -7.28 -13.99 4.54
C LEU A 103 -6.40 -14.27 3.33
N GLN A 104 -5.60 -15.33 3.42
CA GLN A 104 -4.88 -15.89 2.30
C GLN A 104 -5.25 -17.36 2.16
N TYR A 105 -5.42 -17.81 0.93
CA TYR A 105 -5.62 -19.21 0.59
C TYR A 105 -4.63 -19.59 -0.50
N THR A 106 -3.79 -20.58 -0.23
CA THR A 106 -2.75 -21.03 -1.16
C THR A 106 -2.95 -22.51 -1.44
N LYS A 107 -3.27 -22.84 -2.68
CA LYS A 107 -3.46 -24.23 -3.09
C LYS A 107 -3.07 -24.45 -4.54
N ASP A 108 -2.17 -25.41 -4.75
CA ASP A 108 -1.63 -25.77 -6.06
C ASP A 108 -1.11 -24.51 -6.78
N ALA A 109 -1.67 -24.17 -7.94
CA ALA A 109 -1.33 -22.99 -8.73
C ALA A 109 -2.09 -21.71 -8.32
N TRP A 110 -3.00 -21.79 -7.36
CA TRP A 110 -3.87 -20.68 -6.96
C TRP A 110 -3.40 -20.02 -5.67
N LEU A 111 -3.34 -18.70 -5.69
CA LEU A 111 -3.20 -17.86 -4.52
C LEU A 111 -4.36 -16.87 -4.49
N LEU A 112 -5.19 -16.92 -3.46
CA LEU A 112 -6.26 -15.96 -3.22
C LEU A 112 -5.90 -15.13 -2.00
N LYS A 113 -6.10 -13.82 -2.07
CA LYS A 113 -5.85 -12.89 -0.98
C LYS A 113 -7.05 -11.98 -0.78
N PHE A 114 -7.38 -11.69 0.45
CA PHE A 114 -8.40 -10.72 0.83
C PHE A 114 -7.94 -9.95 2.06
N GLU A 115 -7.98 -8.63 1.98
CA GLU A 115 -7.68 -7.73 3.08
C GLU A 115 -8.85 -6.75 3.21
N ALA A 116 -9.32 -6.50 4.42
CA ALA A 116 -10.39 -5.55 4.68
C ALA A 116 -10.15 -4.80 5.98
N ILE A 117 -10.57 -3.54 6.02
CA ILE A 117 -10.59 -2.72 7.21
C ILE A 117 -11.94 -2.04 7.36
N GLY A 118 -12.31 -1.78 8.61
CA GLY A 118 -13.36 -0.83 8.99
C GLY A 118 -12.74 0.23 9.88
N ARG A 119 -12.92 1.51 9.55
CA ARG A 119 -12.24 2.61 10.22
C ARG A 119 -13.20 3.71 10.67
N ALA A 120 -13.03 4.17 11.91
CA ALA A 120 -13.63 5.39 12.46
C ALA A 120 -12.52 6.40 12.84
N GLY A 121 -12.88 7.68 13.05
CA GLY A 121 -11.96 8.74 13.45
C GLY A 121 -11.58 9.74 12.34
N HIS A 122 -12.02 9.48 11.10
CA HIS A 122 -11.86 10.37 9.95
C HIS A 122 -13.23 10.80 9.42
N GLY A 123 -14.04 11.43 10.28
CA GLY A 123 -15.43 11.74 9.96
C GLY A 123 -16.33 10.51 10.05
N GLN A 124 -17.05 10.17 8.97
CA GLN A 124 -17.94 9.01 8.95
C GLN A 124 -17.14 7.69 8.99
N TYR A 125 -17.74 6.66 9.57
CA TYR A 125 -17.17 5.32 9.50
C TYR A 125 -17.19 4.81 8.06
N PHE A 126 -16.09 4.21 7.61
CA PHE A 126 -16.02 3.63 6.27
C PHE A 126 -15.32 2.26 6.27
N PRO A 127 -15.73 1.36 5.36
CA PRO A 127 -14.99 0.14 5.04
C PRO A 127 -14.03 0.36 3.87
N ALA A 128 -12.92 -0.39 3.83
CA ALA A 128 -12.06 -0.52 2.66
C ALA A 128 -11.61 -1.98 2.53
N SER A 129 -11.35 -2.46 1.32
CA SER A 129 -10.92 -3.84 1.08
C SER A 129 -10.18 -4.01 -0.24
N VAL A 130 -9.28 -5.00 -0.27
CA VAL A 130 -8.63 -5.49 -1.49
C VAL A 130 -8.88 -6.99 -1.60
N ALA A 131 -9.36 -7.43 -2.77
CA ALA A 131 -9.56 -8.83 -3.08
C ALA A 131 -8.73 -9.20 -4.31
N GLY A 132 -7.83 -10.16 -4.17
CA GLY A 132 -6.84 -10.53 -5.18
C GLY A 132 -6.81 -12.02 -5.48
N VAL A 133 -6.47 -12.34 -6.72
CA VAL A 133 -6.18 -13.70 -7.17
C VAL A 133 -4.92 -13.71 -8.04
N GLU A 134 -4.07 -14.69 -7.79
CA GLU A 134 -2.94 -15.03 -8.65
C GLU A 134 -3.07 -16.50 -9.08
N TYR A 135 -2.85 -16.76 -10.37
CA TYR A 135 -2.74 -18.09 -10.93
C TYR A 135 -1.40 -18.28 -11.64
N THR A 136 -0.66 -19.32 -11.24
CA THR A 136 0.68 -19.59 -11.80
C THR A 136 0.61 -20.68 -12.89
N LEU A 137 1.02 -20.32 -14.09
CA LEU A 137 1.33 -21.25 -15.18
C LEU A 137 2.78 -21.70 -15.02
N PHE A 138 2.96 -22.91 -14.51
CA PHE A 138 4.30 -23.46 -14.30
C PHE A 138 4.95 -23.92 -15.60
N GLN A 139 6.26 -23.72 -15.72
CA GLN A 139 7.11 -24.25 -16.79
C GLN A 139 6.60 -23.92 -18.20
N ILE A 140 6.28 -22.65 -18.43
CA ILE A 140 5.78 -22.19 -19.73
C ILE A 140 6.80 -22.49 -20.83
N PHE A 141 6.30 -22.80 -22.02
CA PHE A 141 7.13 -23.08 -23.20
C PHE A 141 8.20 -24.17 -23.00
N GLU A 142 7.92 -25.17 -22.15
CA GLU A 142 8.85 -26.27 -21.84
C GLU A 142 10.19 -25.76 -21.25
N SER A 143 10.13 -24.64 -20.52
CA SER A 143 11.28 -24.04 -19.83
C SER A 143 11.11 -24.11 -18.31
N ASP A 144 12.11 -23.65 -17.56
CA ASP A 144 12.00 -23.48 -16.11
C ASP A 144 11.18 -22.24 -15.73
N ALA A 145 10.77 -21.41 -16.69
CA ALA A 145 10.08 -20.15 -16.41
C ALA A 145 8.60 -20.36 -16.01
N ASP A 146 8.14 -19.56 -15.05
CA ASP A 146 6.76 -19.53 -14.59
C ASP A 146 6.10 -18.18 -14.90
N LEU A 147 4.81 -18.21 -15.25
CA LEU A 147 4.00 -17.02 -15.49
C LEU A 147 2.85 -16.94 -14.48
N GLY A 148 2.92 -15.99 -13.56
CA GLY A 148 1.82 -15.60 -12.68
C GLY A 148 0.88 -14.61 -13.39
N LEU A 149 -0.41 -14.87 -13.35
CA LEU A 149 -1.46 -13.95 -13.80
C LEU A 149 -2.18 -13.39 -12.57
N LEU A 150 -2.21 -12.07 -12.43
CA LEU A 150 -2.71 -11.39 -11.24
C LEU A 150 -3.92 -10.53 -11.59
N ALA A 151 -4.93 -10.57 -10.73
CA ALA A 151 -6.05 -9.64 -10.77
C ALA A 151 -6.44 -9.24 -9.34
N GLU A 152 -6.62 -7.96 -9.09
CA GLU A 152 -7.11 -7.45 -7.80
C GLU A 152 -8.22 -6.43 -8.01
N TYR A 153 -9.14 -6.38 -7.05
CA TYR A 153 -10.15 -5.35 -6.94
C TYR A 153 -9.91 -4.57 -5.66
N LEU A 154 -9.76 -3.25 -5.78
CA LEU A 154 -9.50 -2.34 -4.68
C LEU A 154 -10.76 -1.51 -4.45
N TYR A 155 -11.21 -1.47 -3.21
CA TYR A 155 -12.36 -0.71 -2.79
C TYR A 155 -12.05 0.10 -1.54
N ASP A 156 -12.37 1.39 -1.54
CA ASP A 156 -12.31 2.24 -0.36
C ASP A 156 -13.57 3.11 -0.30
N GLY A 157 -14.39 2.88 0.72
CA GLY A 157 -15.66 3.57 0.92
C GLY A 157 -15.53 4.88 1.69
N ARG A 158 -14.33 5.44 1.85
CA ARG A 158 -14.16 6.76 2.48
C ARG A 158 -14.79 7.84 1.59
N ASP A 159 -15.56 8.73 2.21
CA ASP A 159 -16.12 9.88 1.51
C ASP A 159 -15.01 10.84 1.05
N ASP A 160 -15.18 11.48 -0.11
CA ASP A 160 -14.28 12.52 -0.65
C ASP A 160 -14.35 13.87 0.11
N SER A 161 -14.75 13.83 1.38
CA SER A 161 -14.82 14.99 2.26
C SER A 161 -13.44 15.36 2.80
N ALA A 162 -13.27 16.61 3.22
CA ALA A 162 -12.06 17.06 3.92
C ALA A 162 -11.87 16.39 5.31
N ASP A 163 -12.85 15.58 5.75
CA ASP A 163 -12.83 14.88 7.02
C ASP A 163 -12.09 13.54 6.97
N ALA A 164 -11.74 13.05 5.77
CA ALA A 164 -10.91 11.86 5.59
C ALA A 164 -9.67 12.13 4.72
N PRO A 165 -8.56 11.39 4.92
CA PRO A 165 -7.41 11.46 4.02
C PRO A 165 -7.78 10.95 2.62
N GLY A 166 -7.43 11.71 1.59
CA GLY A 166 -7.64 11.29 0.20
C GLY A 166 -6.89 10.00 -0.14
N THR A 167 -7.49 9.16 -0.96
CA THR A 167 -6.90 7.91 -1.45
C THR A 167 -7.00 7.86 -2.97
N PRO A 168 -5.93 7.43 -3.68
CA PRO A 168 -5.96 7.27 -5.13
C PRO A 168 -6.60 5.95 -5.57
N PHE A 169 -6.95 5.08 -4.63
CA PHE A 169 -7.50 3.76 -4.92
C PHE A 169 -8.81 3.60 -4.15
N GLN A 170 -9.94 3.75 -4.84
CA GLN A 170 -11.29 3.76 -4.28
C GLN A 170 -12.21 2.74 -4.94
N ASP A 171 -12.13 2.64 -6.27
CA ASP A 171 -12.90 1.69 -7.05
C ASP A 171 -12.08 1.30 -8.29
N ASP A 172 -11.07 0.47 -8.06
CA ASP A 172 -10.03 0.17 -9.04
C ASP A 172 -9.90 -1.32 -9.30
N ILE A 173 -9.48 -1.65 -10.52
CA ILE A 173 -9.04 -2.98 -10.89
C ILE A 173 -7.55 -2.95 -11.20
N PHE A 174 -6.80 -3.82 -10.53
CA PHE A 174 -5.44 -4.17 -10.93
C PHE A 174 -5.45 -5.41 -11.82
N LEU A 175 -4.69 -5.37 -12.91
CA LEU A 175 -4.37 -6.54 -13.74
C LEU A 175 -2.86 -6.58 -13.95
N GLY A 176 -2.25 -7.74 -13.77
CA GLY A 176 -0.81 -7.88 -13.93
C GLY A 176 -0.36 -9.28 -14.37
N ALA A 177 0.88 -9.35 -14.81
CA ALA A 177 1.57 -10.59 -15.13
C ALA A 177 2.99 -10.56 -14.57
N ARG A 178 3.38 -11.66 -13.91
CA ARG A 178 4.73 -11.86 -13.37
C ARG A 178 5.40 -13.02 -14.10
N LEU A 179 6.48 -12.74 -14.80
CA LEU A 179 7.37 -13.74 -15.39
C LEU A 179 8.56 -13.96 -14.46
N ALA A 180 8.71 -15.16 -13.92
CA ALA A 180 9.91 -15.60 -13.21
C ALA A 180 10.67 -16.57 -14.12
N LEU A 181 11.93 -16.29 -14.45
CA LEU A 181 12.71 -17.19 -15.31
C LEU A 181 13.26 -18.39 -14.55
N ASN A 182 13.23 -18.34 -13.22
CA ASN A 182 13.78 -19.37 -12.33
C ASN A 182 15.23 -19.77 -12.68
N ASP A 183 16.01 -18.83 -13.20
CA ASP A 183 17.43 -19.01 -13.50
C ASP A 183 18.29 -18.81 -12.23
N GLU A 184 19.57 -19.19 -12.29
CA GLU A 184 20.50 -18.97 -11.16
C GLU A 184 20.63 -17.47 -10.81
N GLN A 185 20.34 -16.57 -11.74
CA GLN A 185 20.39 -15.13 -11.51
C GLN A 185 19.10 -14.57 -10.91
N ASP A 186 18.06 -15.37 -10.68
CA ASP A 186 16.77 -14.92 -10.15
C ASP A 186 16.17 -13.76 -10.97
N THR A 187 16.15 -13.94 -12.29
CA THR A 187 15.62 -12.95 -13.23
C THR A 187 14.09 -12.97 -13.20
N SER A 188 13.49 -11.81 -12.96
CA SER A 188 12.03 -11.65 -12.96
C SER A 188 11.57 -10.33 -13.60
N LEU A 189 10.33 -10.34 -14.08
CA LEU A 189 9.62 -9.19 -14.65
C LEU A 189 8.17 -9.22 -14.16
N LEU A 190 7.71 -8.12 -13.56
CA LEU A 190 6.31 -7.85 -13.26
C LEU A 190 5.86 -6.66 -14.11
N ALA A 191 4.73 -6.80 -14.78
CA ALA A 191 4.07 -5.69 -15.46
C ALA A 191 2.59 -5.69 -15.10
N GLY A 192 2.03 -4.51 -14.85
CA GLY A 192 0.63 -4.40 -14.48
C GLY A 192 0.06 -2.99 -14.63
N VAL A 193 -1.26 -2.91 -14.57
CA VAL A 193 -2.03 -1.68 -14.65
C VAL A 193 -3.06 -1.67 -13.53
N ILE A 194 -3.22 -0.53 -12.87
CA ILE A 194 -4.36 -0.21 -12.02
C ILE A 194 -5.23 0.76 -12.81
N VAL A 195 -6.51 0.46 -12.94
CA VAL A 195 -7.48 1.26 -13.67
C VAL A 195 -8.64 1.59 -12.74
N ASP A 196 -8.83 2.87 -12.49
CA ASP A 196 -10.02 3.38 -11.83
C ASP A 196 -11.24 3.13 -12.73
N ARG A 197 -12.32 2.57 -12.17
CA ARG A 197 -13.51 2.18 -12.94
C ARG A 197 -14.50 3.32 -13.20
N VAL A 198 -14.37 4.45 -12.51
CA VAL A 198 -15.28 5.59 -12.54
C VAL A 198 -14.71 6.72 -13.39
N GLU A 199 -13.53 7.22 -13.03
CA GLU A 199 -12.78 8.27 -13.71
C GLU A 199 -11.93 7.75 -14.89
N GLY A 200 -11.51 6.48 -14.85
CA GLY A 200 -10.65 5.89 -15.88
C GLY A 200 -9.16 6.23 -15.77
N SER A 201 -8.75 6.89 -14.67
CA SER A 201 -7.35 7.10 -14.32
C SER A 201 -6.59 5.78 -14.35
N THR A 202 -5.43 5.74 -15.01
CA THR A 202 -4.65 4.51 -15.16
C THR A 202 -3.22 4.70 -14.66
N LEU A 203 -2.80 3.84 -13.74
CA LEU A 203 -1.41 3.72 -13.29
C LEU A 203 -0.80 2.44 -13.86
N ALA A 204 0.21 2.58 -14.72
CA ALA A 204 0.93 1.44 -15.28
C ALA A 204 2.31 1.29 -14.62
N THR A 205 2.68 0.06 -14.30
CA THR A 205 3.94 -0.29 -13.64
C THR A 205 4.65 -1.42 -14.38
N VAL A 206 5.98 -1.31 -14.45
CA VAL A 206 6.87 -2.38 -14.92
C VAL A 206 8.05 -2.45 -13.97
N GLU A 207 8.28 -3.62 -13.40
CA GLU A 207 9.41 -3.90 -12.51
C GLU A 207 10.18 -5.09 -13.07
N ALA A 208 11.49 -4.92 -13.29
CA ALA A 208 12.35 -5.98 -13.77
C ALA A 208 13.60 -6.06 -12.89
N GLU A 209 14.02 -7.26 -12.54
CA GLU A 209 15.21 -7.44 -11.74
C GLU A 209 15.98 -8.71 -12.07
N ARG A 210 17.27 -8.69 -11.74
CA ARG A 210 18.14 -9.87 -11.77
C ARG A 210 19.40 -9.65 -10.95
N ARG A 211 20.02 -10.74 -10.55
CA ARG A 211 21.39 -10.76 -10.03
C ARG A 211 22.41 -10.70 -11.17
N LEU A 212 23.55 -10.05 -10.88
CA LEU A 212 24.71 -9.94 -11.76
C LEU A 212 25.92 -10.52 -11.02
N GLY A 213 26.25 -11.78 -11.32
CA GLY A 213 27.22 -12.53 -10.52
C GLY A 213 26.70 -12.80 -9.10
N GLN A 214 27.60 -12.79 -8.11
CA GLN A 214 27.26 -13.15 -6.73
C GLN A 214 26.91 -11.94 -5.85
N ASP A 215 27.48 -10.77 -6.16
CA ASP A 215 27.46 -9.63 -5.23
C ASP A 215 26.55 -8.49 -5.68
N TRP A 216 26.01 -8.54 -6.91
CA TRP A 216 25.28 -7.41 -7.48
C TRP A 216 23.85 -7.77 -7.85
N ARG A 217 22.94 -6.80 -7.68
CA ARG A 217 21.55 -6.85 -8.16
C ARG A 217 21.23 -5.61 -8.98
N LEU A 218 20.67 -5.82 -10.16
CA LEU A 218 20.11 -4.77 -11.01
C LEU A 218 18.58 -4.81 -10.89
N ALA A 219 17.96 -3.66 -10.67
CA ALA A 219 16.53 -3.48 -10.70
C ALA A 219 16.17 -2.27 -11.58
N VAL A 220 15.12 -2.41 -12.37
CA VAL A 220 14.54 -1.37 -13.22
C VAL A 220 13.06 -1.27 -12.86
N GLU A 221 12.60 -0.07 -12.51
CA GLU A 221 11.19 0.22 -12.23
C GLU A 221 10.74 1.36 -13.14
N ALA A 222 9.64 1.17 -13.86
CA ALA A 222 8.97 2.20 -14.64
C ALA A 222 7.55 2.39 -14.11
N ARG A 223 7.14 3.65 -13.95
CA ARG A 223 5.80 4.04 -13.53
C ARG A 223 5.26 5.11 -14.47
N MET A 224 4.07 4.90 -14.99
CA MET A 224 3.43 5.78 -15.96
C MET A 224 2.03 6.17 -15.49
N PHE A 225 1.71 7.46 -15.59
CA PHE A 225 0.43 8.04 -15.20
C PHE A 225 -0.37 8.40 -16.45
N ILE A 226 -1.39 7.62 -16.77
CA ILE A 226 -2.10 7.66 -18.04
C ILE A 226 -3.53 8.13 -17.81
N GLY A 227 -3.91 9.24 -18.45
CA GLY A 227 -5.29 9.70 -18.46
C GLY A 227 -5.85 10.11 -17.09
N ILE A 228 -5.00 10.55 -16.15
CA ILE A 228 -5.42 10.88 -14.78
C ILE A 228 -6.45 12.02 -14.76
N ASP A 229 -7.64 11.75 -14.22
CA ASP A 229 -8.73 12.72 -14.13
C ASP A 229 -8.37 13.90 -13.21
N ARG A 230 -9.09 15.03 -13.32
CA ARG A 230 -8.85 16.23 -12.51
C ARG A 230 -9.32 16.09 -11.06
N ALA A 231 -10.32 15.25 -10.80
CA ALA A 231 -10.83 14.99 -9.46
C ALA A 231 -9.91 14.04 -8.67
N ASP A 232 -9.12 13.23 -9.37
CA ASP A 232 -8.20 12.26 -8.78
C ASP A 232 -7.04 12.93 -8.02
N VAL A 233 -6.72 12.43 -6.82
CA VAL A 233 -5.60 12.90 -6.00
C VAL A 233 -4.23 12.74 -6.70
N LEU A 234 -4.12 11.82 -7.66
CA LEU A 234 -2.94 11.62 -8.51
C LEU A 234 -2.82 12.67 -9.62
N HIS A 235 -3.80 13.55 -9.82
CA HIS A 235 -3.78 14.50 -10.95
C HIS A 235 -2.51 15.36 -10.98
N GLY A 236 -1.99 15.74 -9.80
CA GLY A 236 -0.74 16.46 -9.67
C GLY A 236 0.46 15.75 -10.32
N LEU A 237 0.41 14.40 -10.37
CA LEU A 237 1.46 13.52 -10.86
C LEU A 237 1.29 13.10 -12.32
N ARG A 238 0.23 13.54 -13.02
CA ARG A 238 -0.12 13.10 -14.39
C ARG A 238 0.94 13.33 -15.47
N ARG A 239 2.01 14.05 -15.17
CA ARG A 239 3.15 14.34 -16.07
C ARG A 239 4.48 13.86 -15.52
N ASP A 240 4.44 13.09 -14.44
CA ASP A 240 5.61 12.69 -13.66
C ASP A 240 5.91 11.21 -13.84
N ASP A 241 5.91 10.72 -15.09
CA ASP A 241 6.40 9.37 -15.37
C ASP A 241 7.83 9.21 -14.84
N VAL A 242 8.12 8.02 -14.30
CA VAL A 242 9.39 7.72 -13.62
C VAL A 242 10.00 6.45 -14.19
N LEU A 243 11.29 6.52 -14.48
CA LEU A 243 12.14 5.36 -14.71
C LEU A 243 13.27 5.39 -13.68
N THR A 244 13.33 4.34 -12.86
CA THR A 244 14.36 4.14 -11.85
C THR A 244 15.23 2.96 -12.27
N VAL A 245 16.55 3.15 -12.29
CA VAL A 245 17.53 2.08 -12.46
C VAL A 245 18.39 2.02 -11.21
N ARG A 246 18.40 0.87 -10.55
CA ARG A 246 19.13 0.65 -9.30
C ARG A 246 20.13 -0.49 -9.47
N LEU A 247 21.37 -0.21 -9.11
CA LEU A 247 22.43 -1.20 -8.99
C LEU A 247 22.87 -1.27 -7.53
N SER A 248 22.69 -2.44 -6.90
CA SER A 248 23.00 -2.68 -5.49
C SER A 248 24.11 -3.71 -5.36
N ARG A 249 25.06 -3.48 -4.43
CA ARG A 249 26.14 -4.43 -4.08
C ARG A 249 25.96 -4.95 -2.66
N PHE A 250 26.13 -6.26 -2.48
CA PHE A 250 26.14 -6.94 -1.19
C PHE A 250 27.58 -7.35 -0.84
N PHE A 251 27.92 -7.33 0.44
CA PHE A 251 29.26 -7.61 0.98
C PHE A 251 29.19 -8.52 2.20
#